data_AF-A0A1H5WDK1-F1
#
_entry.id   AF-A0A1H5WDK1-F1
#
_cell.length_a   1.000
_cell.length_b   1.000
_cell.length_c   1.000
_cell.angle_alpha   90.00
_cell.angle_beta   90.00
_cell.angle_gamma   90.00
#
_symmetry.space_group_name_H-M   'P 1'
#
loop_
_entity.id
_entity.type
_entity.pdbx_description
1 polymer ?
#
loop_
_entity_poly.entity_id
_entity_poly.type
_entity_poly.pdbx_seq_one_letter_code
_entity_poly.pdbx_strand_id
1 'polypeptide(L)' 'MDNYRLGEEAKEDLIRIYQWGVKRFGMIQADRYFDNFFNCFEMIAERPFSFESIDHI' A
#
# COMPACT_ATOMS: atom_id res chain seq x y z
N MET A 1 -5.67 4.64 16.18
CA MET A 1 -5.93 4.85 14.74
C MET A 1 -5.34 6.20 14.39
N ASP A 2 -4.04 6.23 14.20
CA ASP A 2 -3.39 7.43 13.70
C ASP A 2 -3.84 7.64 12.25
N ASN A 3 -4.41 8.82 12.01
CA ASN A 3 -5.17 9.14 10.80
C ASN A 3 -4.22 9.40 9.62
N TYR A 4 -3.69 8.35 8.98
CA TYR A 4 -3.02 8.53 7.70
C TYR A 4 -4.04 8.76 6.59
N ARG A 5 -3.64 9.51 5.56
CA ARG A 5 -4.46 9.77 4.37
C ARG A 5 -3.69 9.34 3.14
N LEU A 6 -4.37 8.61 2.27
CA LEU A 6 -3.87 8.31 0.94
C LEU A 6 -4.25 9.44 0.00
N GLY A 7 -3.28 9.95 -0.75
CA GLY A 7 -3.54 10.85 -1.88
C GLY A 7 -4.32 10.13 -2.99
N GLU A 8 -4.96 10.89 -3.87
CA GLU A 8 -5.72 10.31 -4.99
C GLU A 8 -4.84 9.44 -5.90
N GLU A 9 -3.63 9.90 -6.22
CA GLU A 9 -2.66 9.13 -7.02
C GLU A 9 -2.32 7.78 -6.38
N ALA A 10 -2.12 7.74 -5.05
CA ALA A 10 -1.83 6.51 -4.33
C ALA A 10 -3.02 5.53 -4.36
N LYS A 11 -4.26 6.04 -4.34
CA LYS A 11 -5.45 5.19 -4.49
C LYS A 11 -5.56 4.62 -5.90
N GLU A 12 -5.29 5.43 -6.92
CA GLU A 12 -5.25 4.97 -8.31
C GLU A 12 -4.17 3.90 -8.51
N ASP A 13 -2.99 4.07 -7.89
CA ASP A 13 -1.92 3.07 -7.90
C ASP A 13 -2.35 1.75 -7.28
N LEU A 14 -2.98 1.78 -6.10
CA LEU A 14 -3.50 0.59 -5.44
C LEU A 14 -4.49 -0.16 -6.34
N ILE A 15 -5.37 0.57 -7.04
CA ILE A 15 -6.32 -0.02 -8.01
C ILE A 15 -5.58 -0.68 -9.16
N ARG A 16 -4.60 0.01 -9.77
CA ARG A 16 -3.82 -0.52 -10.90
C ARG A 16 -3.02 -1.76 -10.52
N ILE A 17 -2.37 -1.74 -9.36
CA ILE A 17 -1.60 -2.87 -8.82
C ILE A 17 -2.52 -4.08 -8.60
N TYR A 18 -3.68 -3.88 -7.96
CA TYR A 18 -4.64 -4.95 -7.72
C TYR A 18 -5.17 -5.55 -9.03
N GLN A 19 -5.61 -4.72 -9.98
CA GLN A 19 -6.11 -5.18 -11.28
C GLN A 19 -5.06 -6.00 -12.04
N TRP A 20 -3.81 -5.55 -12.05
CA TRP A 20 -2.72 -6.30 -12.67
C TRP A 20 -2.45 -7.62 -11.92
N GLY A 21 -2.46 -7.59 -10.58
CA GLY A 21 -2.31 -8.77 -9.73
C GLY A 21 -3.38 -9.82 -10.00
N VAL A 22 -4.65 -9.42 -10.10
CA VAL A 22 -5.77 -10.33 -10.45
C VAL A 22 -5.52 -10.95 -11.82
N LYS A 23 -5.15 -10.15 -12.82
CA LYS A 23 -4.89 -10.63 -14.19
C LYS A 23 -3.71 -11.60 -14.26
N ARG A 24 -2.67 -11.39 -13.45
CA ARG A 24 -1.40 -12.13 -13.53
C ARG A 24 -1.36 -13.35 -12.62
N PHE A 25 -1.92 -13.24 -11.42
CA PHE A 25 -1.74 -14.21 -10.33
C PHE A 25 -3.06 -14.75 -9.76
N GLY A 26 -4.20 -14.20 -10.20
CA GLY A 26 -5.53 -14.55 -9.71
C GLY A 26 -5.91 -13.79 -8.43
N MET A 27 -7.22 -13.78 -8.16
CA MET A 27 -7.84 -12.96 -7.12
C MET A 27 -7.27 -13.24 -5.73
N ILE A 28 -7.12 -14.51 -5.33
CA ILE A 28 -6.64 -14.88 -3.99
C ILE A 28 -5.26 -14.29 -3.68
N GLN A 29 -4.35 -14.28 -4.67
CA GLN A 29 -3.01 -13.73 -4.47
C GLN A 29 -3.03 -12.19 -4.50
N ALA A 30 -3.86 -11.61 -5.36
CA ALA A 30 -4.04 -10.17 -5.44
C ALA A 30 -4.63 -9.60 -4.15
N ASP A 31 -5.66 -10.23 -3.58
CA ASP A 31 -6.29 -9.85 -2.31
C ASP A 31 -5.26 -9.85 -1.18
N ARG A 32 -4.53 -10.96 -1.02
CA ARG A 32 -3.50 -11.08 0.03
C ARG A 32 -2.42 -10.00 -0.12
N TYR A 33 -1.98 -9.74 -1.34
CA TYR A 33 -0.95 -8.71 -1.58
C TYR A 33 -1.49 -7.30 -1.35
N PHE A 34 -2.75 -7.05 -1.74
CA PHE A 34 -3.44 -5.79 -1.53
C PHE A 34 -3.63 -5.48 -0.04
N ASP A 35 -4.08 -6.45 0.75
CA ASP A 35 -4.26 -6.32 2.20
C ASP A 35 -2.93 -6.00 2.91
N ASN A 36 -1.82 -6.57 2.43
CA ASN A 36 -0.50 -6.30 2.99
C ASN A 36 -0.05 -4.85 2.86
N PHE A 37 -0.56 -4.08 1.88
CA PHE A 37 -0.28 -2.64 1.84
C PHE A 37 -0.82 -1.94 3.09
N PHE A 38 -2.02 -2.29 3.55
CA PHE A 38 -2.64 -1.65 4.71
C PHE A 38 -1.90 -1.99 6.00
N ASN A 39 -1.42 -3.24 6.15
CA ASN A 39 -0.53 -3.61 7.26
C ASN A 39 0.74 -2.73 7.30
N CYS A 40 1.34 -2.47 6.14
CA CYS A 40 2.50 -1.56 6.05
C CYS A 40 2.12 -0.11 6.37
N PHE A 41 0.99 0.38 5.86
CA PHE A 41 0.54 1.75 6.11
C PHE A 41 0.21 1.99 7.59
N GLU A 42 -0.45 1.03 8.25
CA GLU A 42 -0.68 1.08 9.69
C GLU A 42 0.64 1.12 10.46
N MET A 43 1.61 0.28 10.10
CA MET A 43 2.93 0.29 10.76
C MET A 43 3.67 1.63 10.59
N ILE A 44 3.59 2.25 9.41
CA ILE A 44 4.14 3.59 9.17
C ILE A 44 3.39 4.63 10.00
N ALA A 45 2.06 4.56 10.05
CA ALA A 45 1.24 5.50 10.81
C ALA A 45 1.51 5.42 12.32
N GLU A 46 1.66 4.22 12.87
CA GLU A 46 2.00 3.99 14.27
C GLU A 46 3.47 4.36 14.58
N ARG A 47 4.38 4.20 13.62
CA ARG A 47 5.82 4.47 13.79
C ARG A 47 6.40 5.22 12.58
N PRO A 48 6.15 6.54 12.46
CA PRO A 48 6.52 7.32 11.27
C PRO A 48 8.02 7.37 10.96
N PHE A 49 8.87 7.12 11.96
CA PHE A 49 10.34 7.16 11.84
C PHE A 49 10.99 5.78 11.80
N SER A 50 10.22 4.70 11.60
CA SER A 50 10.76 3.33 11.52
C SER A 50 11.42 2.99 10.19
N PHE A 51 11.25 3.82 9.17
CA PHE A 51 11.84 3.64 7.85
C PHE A 51 12.83 4.76 7.54
N GLU A 52 13.80 4.46 6.68
CA GLU A 52 14.80 5.44 6.26
C GLU A 52 14.13 6.58 5.46
N SER A 53 14.57 7.81 5.72
CA SER A 53 14.19 8.95 4.88
C SER A 53 14.84 8.78 3.51
N ILE A 54 14.06 8.94 2.45
CA ILE A 54 14.57 9.08 1.09
C ILE A 54 14.44 10.55 0.71
N ASP A 55 15.53 11.28 0.86
CA ASP A 55 15.55 12.74 0.63
C ASP A 55 15.57 13.11 -0.87
N HIS A 56 15.66 12.13 -1.77
CA HIS A 56 15.74 12.31 -3.23
C HIS A 56 15.14 11.12 -3.99
N ILE A 57 14.31 11.40 -5.00
CA ILE A 57 13.70 10.43 -5.93
C ILE A 57 14.02 10.88 -7.37
#